data_AF-A0A182YR09-F1
#
_entry.id   AF-A0A182YR09-F1
#
_cell.length_a   1.000
_cell.length_b   1.000
_cell.length_c   1.000
_cell.angle_alpha   90.00
_cell.angle_beta   90.00
_cell.angle_gamma   90.00
#
_symmetry.space_group_name_H-M   'P 1'
#
loop_
_entity.id
_entity.type
_entity.pdbx_description
1 polymer ?
#
loop_
_entity_poly.entity_id
_entity_poly.type
_entity_poly.pdbx_seq_one_letter_code
_entity_poly.pdbx_strand_id
1 'polypeptide(L)'
;MERVGMRCCSIGVIIPLSKADDADELTVHDAVYGTFRLPAYVRTVVQTAEFMRLKHLKQLGVSNAVFEAAVHTRYDHCLGACYLAGCLLDEVNKTLDKPVTEDERKCVMLAAVMHDLGHGPFSHLWEKFVEEYGVHWRHERSSVDLAQRVLDRMEGVSEKQINLICALIRGDASQLLPADRQFMTQIVASDVDVDRCDYLQRDAHGVPGIIQPSQPFRRLFERVRVVSVQGKGSELAYHWEDYPLVYEMACARQTFHRRCYQHPKVLGAELMMLDVMHEAERAGFRFAR
;
A
#
# COMPACT_ATOMS: atom_id res chain seq x y z
N MET A 1 8.13 -39.65 16.19
CA MET A 1 6.92 -38.98 16.72
C MET A 1 7.06 -37.49 16.45
N GLU A 2 6.83 -37.06 15.22
CA GLU A 2 6.74 -35.63 14.88
C GLU A 2 5.29 -35.21 15.00
N ARG A 3 5.03 -34.25 15.90
CA ARG A 3 3.71 -33.66 16.08
C ARG A 3 3.47 -32.70 14.92
N VAL A 4 2.71 -33.18 13.94
CA VAL A 4 2.01 -32.32 12.98
C VAL A 4 1.05 -31.45 13.78
N GLY A 5 1.35 -30.15 13.89
CA GLY A 5 0.46 -29.18 14.53
C GLY A 5 -0.80 -29.00 13.71
N MET A 6 -1.94 -29.44 14.24
CA MET A 6 -3.26 -29.19 13.65
C MET A 6 -3.53 -27.67 13.68
N ARG A 7 -3.65 -27.06 12.48
CA ARG A 7 -4.26 -25.74 12.33
C ARG A 7 -5.76 -25.89 12.54
N CYS A 8 -6.33 -25.06 13.41
CA CYS A 8 -7.75 -25.07 13.74
C CYS A 8 -8.58 -24.70 12.50
N CYS A 9 -9.39 -25.65 12.01
CA CYS A 9 -10.29 -25.46 10.88
C CYS A 9 -11.49 -24.58 11.26
N SER A 10 -11.40 -23.27 11.05
CA SER A 10 -12.55 -22.56 10.48
C SER A 10 -12.65 -22.96 9.02
N ILE A 11 -13.82 -23.38 8.54
CA ILE A 11 -14.08 -23.72 7.13
C ILE A 11 -13.65 -22.53 6.26
N GLY A 12 -12.44 -22.58 5.74
CA GLY A 12 -11.78 -21.50 5.03
C GLY A 12 -11.31 -22.03 3.71
N VAL A 13 -11.66 -21.33 2.64
CA VAL A 13 -11.14 -21.61 1.29
C VAL A 13 -9.62 -21.42 1.35
N ILE A 14 -8.88 -22.50 1.12
CA ILE A 14 -7.42 -22.45 0.95
C ILE A 14 -7.15 -21.79 -0.40
N ILE A 15 -6.27 -20.80 -0.42
CA ILE A 15 -5.86 -20.11 -1.65
C ILE A 15 -4.54 -20.75 -2.11
N PRO A 16 -4.57 -21.57 -3.18
CA PRO A 16 -3.37 -22.23 -3.65
C PRO A 16 -2.39 -21.20 -4.24
N LEU A 17 -1.11 -21.31 -3.88
CA LEU A 17 -0.05 -20.68 -4.66
C LEU A 17 0.10 -21.50 -5.94
N SER A 18 -0.09 -20.87 -7.09
CA SER A 18 0.22 -21.54 -8.34
C SER A 18 1.72 -21.80 -8.44
N LYS A 19 2.07 -22.96 -9.02
CA LYS A 19 3.47 -23.31 -9.26
C LYS A 19 4.04 -22.28 -10.24
N ALA A 20 5.17 -21.69 -9.87
CA ALA A 20 5.85 -20.63 -10.59
C ALA A 20 6.34 -21.11 -11.97
N ASP A 21 5.47 -21.03 -12.98
CA ASP A 21 5.87 -20.86 -14.36
C ASP A 21 5.64 -19.37 -14.73
N ASP A 22 6.50 -18.80 -15.58
CA ASP A 22 6.37 -17.41 -16.10
C ASP A 22 4.98 -17.10 -16.70
N ALA A 23 4.19 -18.14 -17.00
CA ALA A 23 2.81 -18.05 -17.47
C ALA A 23 1.81 -17.52 -16.42
N ASP A 24 2.22 -17.33 -15.16
CA ASP A 24 1.32 -16.96 -14.06
C ASP A 24 1.55 -15.56 -13.45
N GLU A 25 2.43 -14.76 -14.04
CA GLU A 25 2.59 -13.34 -13.65
C GLU A 25 1.31 -12.54 -13.91
N LEU A 26 0.90 -11.69 -12.98
CA LEU A 26 -0.22 -10.77 -13.15
C LEU A 26 0.19 -9.60 -14.06
N THR A 27 -0.34 -9.54 -15.27
CA THR A 27 -0.25 -8.36 -16.13
C THR A 27 -1.26 -7.29 -15.67
N VAL A 28 -0.77 -6.09 -15.39
CA VAL A 28 -1.56 -4.92 -14.99
C VAL A 28 -1.43 -3.85 -16.07
N HIS A 29 -2.56 -3.28 -16.48
CA HIS A 29 -2.61 -2.10 -17.34
C HIS A 29 -2.96 -0.89 -16.47
N ASP A 30 -1.97 -0.07 -16.15
CA ASP A 30 -2.09 1.06 -15.24
C ASP A 30 -1.97 2.39 -16.00
N ALA A 31 -2.79 3.37 -15.60
CA ALA A 31 -2.84 4.68 -16.25
C ALA A 31 -1.59 5.56 -16.00
N VAL A 32 -0.87 5.30 -14.91
CA VAL A 32 0.30 6.07 -14.45
C VAL A 32 1.60 5.43 -14.95
N TYR A 33 1.74 4.12 -14.80
CA TYR A 33 2.97 3.37 -15.10
C TYR A 33 2.94 2.58 -16.40
N GLY A 34 1.82 2.59 -17.12
CA GLY A 34 1.63 1.79 -18.32
C GLY A 34 1.40 0.32 -17.99
N THR A 35 1.87 -0.58 -18.85
CA THR A 35 1.72 -2.03 -18.61
C THR A 35 2.92 -2.58 -17.86
N PHE A 36 2.67 -3.24 -16.72
CA PHE A 36 3.70 -3.91 -15.94
C PHE A 36 3.23 -5.31 -15.49
N ARG A 37 4.17 -6.11 -14.98
CA ARG A 37 3.91 -7.45 -14.48
C ARG A 37 4.23 -7.54 -13.00
N LEU A 38 3.45 -8.32 -12.28
CA LEU A 38 3.64 -8.64 -10.87
C LEU A 38 3.75 -10.16 -10.67
N PRO A 39 4.54 -10.64 -9.70
CA PRO A 39 4.70 -12.06 -9.45
C PRO A 39 3.38 -12.80 -9.13
N ALA A 40 3.35 -14.11 -9.38
CA ALA A 40 2.18 -14.95 -9.16
C ALA A 40 1.62 -14.89 -7.73
N TYR A 41 2.48 -14.77 -6.71
CA TYR A 41 2.01 -14.63 -5.32
C TYR A 41 1.24 -13.32 -5.07
N VAL A 42 1.50 -12.27 -5.86
CA VAL A 42 0.71 -11.03 -5.82
C VAL A 42 -0.64 -11.25 -6.48
N ARG A 43 -0.68 -11.95 -7.63
CA ARG A 43 -1.93 -12.36 -8.29
C ARG A 43 -2.88 -13.06 -7.32
N THR A 44 -2.35 -13.97 -6.51
CA THR A 44 -3.09 -14.71 -5.48
C THR A 44 -3.81 -13.78 -4.50
N VAL A 45 -3.13 -12.73 -4.02
CA VAL A 45 -3.75 -11.71 -3.15
C VAL A 45 -4.78 -10.89 -3.90
N VAL A 46 -4.45 -10.46 -5.12
CA VAL A 46 -5.31 -9.58 -5.94
C VAL A 46 -6.65 -10.23 -6.28
N GLN A 47 -6.71 -11.55 -6.35
CA GLN A 47 -7.92 -12.32 -6.63
C GLN A 47 -8.82 -12.54 -5.39
N THR A 48 -8.37 -12.16 -4.21
CA THR A 48 -9.19 -12.27 -2.98
C THR A 48 -10.33 -11.26 -2.96
N ALA A 49 -11.42 -11.60 -2.27
CA ALA A 49 -12.53 -10.67 -2.08
C ALA A 49 -12.11 -9.42 -1.28
N GLU A 50 -11.20 -9.60 -0.30
CA GLU A 50 -10.64 -8.53 0.50
C GLU A 50 -9.92 -7.47 -0.36
N PHE A 51 -9.13 -7.91 -1.34
CA PHE A 51 -8.43 -7.00 -2.24
C PHE A 51 -9.34 -6.45 -3.35
N MET A 52 -10.19 -7.30 -3.96
CA MET A 52 -11.08 -6.88 -5.04
C MET A 52 -12.08 -5.79 -4.61
N ARG A 53 -12.45 -5.76 -3.34
CA ARG A 53 -13.24 -4.67 -2.73
C ARG A 53 -12.63 -3.29 -2.95
N LEU A 54 -11.30 -3.17 -3.02
CA LEU A 54 -10.62 -1.89 -3.23
C LEU A 54 -10.99 -1.23 -4.57
N LYS A 55 -11.50 -1.99 -5.57
CA LYS A 55 -12.01 -1.45 -6.84
C LYS A 55 -13.21 -0.51 -6.66
N HIS A 56 -13.87 -0.57 -5.51
CA HIS A 56 -15.03 0.25 -5.18
C HIS A 56 -14.67 1.38 -4.22
N LEU A 57 -13.41 1.50 -3.80
CA LEU A 57 -12.93 2.53 -2.89
C LEU A 57 -12.10 3.55 -3.66
N LYS A 58 -12.70 4.73 -3.88
CA LYS A 58 -11.98 5.87 -4.47
C LYS A 58 -10.84 6.31 -3.56
N GLN A 59 -9.67 6.54 -4.14
CA GLN A 59 -8.47 6.99 -3.42
C GLN A 59 -8.77 8.23 -2.58
N LEU A 60 -9.40 9.22 -3.22
CA LEU A 60 -9.69 10.55 -2.67
C LEU A 60 -11.12 10.68 -2.11
N GLY A 61 -11.74 9.56 -1.74
CA GLY A 61 -13.08 9.55 -1.12
C GLY A 61 -14.13 10.23 -1.99
N VAL A 62 -14.72 11.31 -1.49
CA VAL A 62 -15.76 12.10 -2.19
C VAL A 62 -15.20 13.30 -2.96
N SER A 63 -13.87 13.43 -3.07
CA SER A 63 -13.23 14.55 -3.78
C SER A 63 -13.66 14.67 -5.24
N ASN A 64 -14.16 13.58 -5.84
CA ASN A 64 -14.69 13.58 -7.20
C ASN A 64 -15.97 14.42 -7.38
N ALA A 65 -16.60 14.89 -6.29
CA ALA A 65 -17.68 15.88 -6.33
C ALA A 65 -17.17 17.29 -6.71
N VAL A 66 -15.85 17.53 -6.62
CA VAL A 66 -15.19 18.80 -6.96
C VAL A 66 -14.19 18.59 -8.10
N PHE A 67 -13.43 17.51 -8.03
CA PHE A 67 -12.42 17.12 -9.02
C PHE A 67 -12.94 15.92 -9.80
N GLU A 68 -13.79 16.15 -10.81
CA GLU A 68 -14.55 15.09 -11.50
C GLU A 68 -13.68 13.92 -12.02
N ALA A 69 -12.43 14.20 -12.42
CA ALA A 69 -11.47 13.20 -12.89
C ALA A 69 -10.84 12.33 -11.78
N ALA A 70 -11.05 12.66 -10.49
CA ALA A 70 -10.53 11.94 -9.33
C ALA A 70 -11.28 10.61 -9.06
N VAL A 71 -11.27 9.72 -10.05
CA VAL A 71 -12.02 8.45 -10.04
C VAL A 71 -11.14 7.23 -9.75
N HIS A 72 -9.82 7.41 -9.64
CA HIS A 72 -8.88 6.34 -9.34
C HIS A 72 -9.14 5.71 -7.97
N THR A 73 -8.81 4.44 -7.86
CA THR A 73 -9.18 3.62 -6.70
C THR A 73 -7.97 3.19 -5.90
N ARG A 74 -8.22 2.78 -4.64
CA ARG A 74 -7.20 2.16 -3.78
C ARG A 74 -6.63 0.88 -4.40
N TYR A 75 -7.40 0.19 -5.24
CA TYR A 75 -6.94 -0.99 -5.98
C TYR A 75 -5.78 -0.64 -6.92
N ASP A 76 -5.94 0.41 -7.72
CA ASP A 76 -4.90 0.84 -8.66
C ASP A 76 -3.65 1.32 -7.92
N HIS A 77 -3.87 2.08 -6.84
CA HIS A 77 -2.80 2.55 -5.96
C HIS A 77 -2.00 1.40 -5.32
N CYS A 78 -2.65 0.39 -4.74
CA CYS A 78 -1.97 -0.76 -4.15
C CYS A 78 -1.14 -1.55 -5.18
N LEU A 79 -1.64 -1.70 -6.41
CA LEU A 79 -0.89 -2.37 -7.49
C LEU A 79 0.32 -1.54 -7.91
N GLY A 80 0.18 -0.22 -8.03
CA GLY A 80 1.28 0.66 -8.39
C GLY A 80 2.34 0.75 -7.29
N ALA A 81 1.96 0.83 -6.01
CA ALA A 81 2.88 0.76 -4.88
C ALA A 81 3.65 -0.57 -4.85
N CYS A 82 2.99 -1.70 -5.14
CA CYS A 82 3.65 -3.00 -5.27
C CYS A 82 4.65 -3.05 -6.44
N TYR A 83 4.28 -2.50 -7.59
CA TYR A 83 5.17 -2.36 -8.75
C TYR A 83 6.41 -1.52 -8.40
N LEU A 84 6.22 -0.37 -7.76
CA LEU A 84 7.31 0.49 -7.31
C LEU A 84 8.22 -0.20 -6.29
N ALA A 85 7.67 -1.01 -5.38
CA ALA A 85 8.47 -1.83 -4.46
C ALA A 85 9.37 -2.82 -5.22
N GLY A 86 8.83 -3.48 -6.24
CA GLY A 86 9.62 -4.34 -7.13
C GLY A 86 10.76 -3.59 -7.81
N CYS A 87 10.46 -2.44 -8.43
CA CYS A 87 11.47 -1.60 -9.07
C CYS A 87 12.56 -1.13 -8.09
N LEU A 88 12.18 -0.71 -6.89
CA LEU A 88 13.12 -0.26 -5.87
C LEU A 88 14.06 -1.40 -5.43
N LEU A 89 13.51 -2.60 -5.20
CA LEU A 89 14.29 -3.78 -4.87
C LEU A 89 15.25 -4.17 -6.00
N ASP A 90 14.83 -4.05 -7.27
CA ASP A 90 15.67 -4.32 -8.43
C ASP A 90 16.87 -3.36 -8.49
N GLU A 91 16.64 -2.05 -8.27
CA GLU A 91 17.71 -1.05 -8.26
C GLU A 91 18.68 -1.24 -7.08
N VAL A 92 18.15 -1.50 -5.88
CA VAL A 92 18.96 -1.78 -4.70
C VAL A 92 19.85 -3.01 -4.91
N ASN A 93 19.29 -4.09 -5.48
CA ASN A 93 20.00 -5.34 -5.73
C ASN A 93 21.20 -5.21 -6.67
N LYS A 94 21.25 -4.18 -7.53
CA LYS A 94 22.42 -3.92 -8.40
C LYS A 94 23.67 -3.57 -7.61
N THR A 95 23.53 -3.19 -6.34
CA THR A 95 24.62 -2.62 -5.53
C THR A 95 24.81 -3.27 -4.18
N LEU A 96 23.92 -4.18 -3.79
CA LEU A 96 24.06 -4.97 -2.57
C LEU A 96 25.08 -6.10 -2.77
N ASP A 97 26.01 -6.23 -1.83
CA ASP A 97 26.93 -7.38 -1.77
C ASP A 97 26.17 -8.71 -1.60
N LYS A 98 25.10 -8.67 -0.81
CA LYS A 98 24.17 -9.79 -0.59
C LYS A 98 22.80 -9.41 -1.14
N PRO A 99 22.43 -9.89 -2.34
CA PRO A 99 21.12 -9.62 -2.93
C PRO A 99 19.98 -9.96 -1.99
N VAL A 100 18.88 -9.24 -2.12
CA VAL A 100 17.59 -9.56 -1.52
C VAL A 100 17.15 -10.93 -2.05
N THR A 101 16.86 -11.84 -1.14
CA THR A 101 16.33 -13.17 -1.46
C THR A 101 14.90 -13.08 -1.99
N GLU A 102 14.46 -14.10 -2.73
CA GLU A 102 13.07 -14.13 -3.22
C GLU A 102 12.02 -14.15 -2.10
N ASP A 103 12.34 -14.74 -0.94
CA ASP A 103 11.45 -14.70 0.21
C ASP A 103 11.38 -13.32 0.87
N GLU A 104 12.50 -12.58 0.94
CA GLU A 104 12.51 -11.19 1.40
C GLU A 104 11.75 -10.28 0.41
N ARG A 105 11.98 -10.44 -0.90
CA ARG A 105 11.24 -9.72 -1.95
C ARG A 105 9.74 -9.97 -1.83
N LYS A 106 9.34 -11.24 -1.69
CA LYS A 106 7.94 -11.65 -1.49
C LYS A 106 7.32 -10.94 -0.29
N CYS A 107 8.02 -10.85 0.85
CA CYS A 107 7.51 -10.15 2.03
C CYS A 107 7.29 -8.66 1.77
N VAL A 108 8.25 -7.98 1.16
CA VAL A 108 8.16 -6.55 0.86
C VAL A 108 7.05 -6.26 -0.16
N MET A 109 6.96 -7.04 -1.23
CA MET A 109 5.92 -6.86 -2.26
C MET A 109 4.51 -7.16 -1.75
N LEU A 110 4.36 -8.19 -0.91
CA LEU A 110 3.09 -8.50 -0.23
C LEU A 110 2.71 -7.41 0.77
N ALA A 111 3.66 -6.85 1.51
CA ALA A 111 3.40 -5.69 2.37
C ALA A 111 2.94 -4.48 1.55
N ALA A 112 3.64 -4.15 0.47
CA ALA A 112 3.32 -3.02 -0.40
C ALA A 112 1.93 -3.16 -1.04
N VAL A 113 1.57 -4.34 -1.56
CA VAL A 113 0.24 -4.52 -2.18
C VAL A 113 -0.88 -4.50 -1.13
N MET A 114 -0.63 -4.88 0.12
CA MET A 114 -1.68 -5.00 1.14
C MET A 114 -1.76 -3.82 2.12
N HIS A 115 -0.88 -2.82 2.02
CA HIS A 115 -0.76 -1.75 3.03
C HIS A 115 -2.07 -0.98 3.25
N ASP A 116 -2.91 -0.92 2.22
CA ASP A 116 -4.15 -0.14 2.19
C ASP A 116 -5.44 -1.01 2.19
N LEU A 117 -5.34 -2.32 2.42
CA LEU A 117 -6.50 -3.24 2.49
C LEU A 117 -7.58 -2.79 3.48
N GLY A 118 -7.14 -2.15 4.56
CA GLY A 118 -7.94 -1.76 5.71
C GLY A 118 -8.87 -0.58 5.45
N HIS A 119 -8.64 0.25 4.42
CA HIS A 119 -9.44 1.45 4.20
C HIS A 119 -10.94 1.17 4.10
N GLY A 120 -11.77 1.92 4.85
CA GLY A 120 -13.23 1.80 4.83
C GLY A 120 -13.89 2.52 3.66
N PRO A 121 -15.24 2.49 3.57
CA PRO A 121 -16.00 3.29 2.62
C PRO A 121 -15.61 4.77 2.66
N PHE A 122 -15.40 5.37 1.50
CA PHE A 122 -14.95 6.77 1.38
C PHE A 122 -13.61 7.07 2.09
N SER A 123 -12.75 6.06 2.25
CA SER A 123 -11.37 6.18 2.76
C SER A 123 -11.32 6.77 4.18
N HIS A 124 -10.71 7.93 4.39
CA HIS A 124 -10.56 8.53 5.72
C HIS A 124 -11.89 8.99 6.34
N LEU A 125 -12.95 9.13 5.54
CA LEU A 125 -14.27 9.48 6.05
C LEU A 125 -14.83 8.40 6.99
N TRP A 126 -14.51 7.13 6.71
CA TRP A 126 -14.93 6.01 7.54
C TRP A 126 -14.41 6.12 8.97
N GLU A 127 -13.16 6.57 9.14
CA GLU A 127 -12.55 6.73 10.47
C GLU A 127 -13.35 7.74 11.30
N LYS A 128 -13.65 8.91 10.70
CA LYS A 128 -14.47 9.96 11.33
C LYS A 128 -15.83 9.42 11.75
N PHE A 129 -16.49 8.68 10.85
CA PHE A 129 -17.80 8.11 11.10
C PHE A 129 -17.80 7.16 12.31
N VAL A 130 -16.89 6.18 12.36
CA VAL A 130 -16.89 5.17 13.45
C VAL A 130 -16.39 5.73 14.78
N GLU A 131 -15.52 6.74 14.76
CA GLU A 131 -15.07 7.46 15.95
C GLU A 131 -16.23 8.16 16.67
N GLU A 132 -17.22 8.69 15.94
CA GLU A 132 -18.42 9.29 16.52
C GLU A 132 -19.31 8.28 17.28
N TYR A 133 -19.18 6.99 16.97
CA TYR A 133 -19.85 5.90 17.70
C TYR A 133 -18.96 5.27 18.78
N GLY A 134 -17.87 5.94 19.16
CA GLY A 134 -16.98 5.52 20.24
C GLY A 134 -16.04 4.37 19.88
N VAL A 135 -15.85 4.09 18.59
CA VAL A 135 -14.94 3.05 18.11
C VAL A 135 -13.66 3.70 17.60
N HIS A 136 -12.54 3.44 18.27
CA HIS A 136 -11.22 3.80 17.77
C HIS A 136 -10.82 2.84 16.65
N TRP A 137 -10.86 3.33 15.41
CA TRP A 137 -10.55 2.57 14.21
C TRP A 137 -9.50 3.30 13.38
N ARG A 138 -8.55 2.54 12.85
CA ARG A 138 -7.49 3.06 11.98
C ARG A 138 -7.32 2.10 10.81
N HIS A 139 -7.21 2.64 9.61
CA HIS A 139 -7.05 1.84 8.40
C HIS A 139 -5.78 0.98 8.47
N GLU A 140 -4.68 1.47 9.04
CA GLU A 140 -3.42 0.72 9.13
C GLU A 140 -3.58 -0.56 9.97
N ARG A 141 -4.27 -0.47 11.12
CA ARG A 141 -4.58 -1.64 11.95
C ARG A 141 -5.48 -2.62 11.21
N SER A 142 -6.49 -2.10 10.50
CA SER A 142 -7.42 -2.93 9.74
C SER A 142 -6.75 -3.59 8.53
N SER A 143 -5.76 -2.92 7.91
CA SER A 143 -4.94 -3.48 6.83
C SER A 143 -4.17 -4.68 7.32
N VAL A 144 -3.56 -4.60 8.51
CA VAL A 144 -2.86 -5.73 9.13
C VAL A 144 -3.81 -6.88 9.44
N ASP A 145 -4.96 -6.60 10.05
CA ASP A 145 -5.94 -7.63 10.40
C ASP A 145 -6.48 -8.37 9.15
N LEU A 146 -6.72 -7.65 8.05
CA LEU A 146 -7.14 -8.23 6.78
C LEU A 146 -6.00 -8.95 6.06
N ALA A 147 -4.80 -8.36 6.04
CA ALA A 147 -3.61 -9.00 5.46
C ALA A 147 -3.31 -10.33 6.15
N GLN A 148 -3.35 -10.37 7.48
CA GLN A 148 -3.20 -11.59 8.27
C GLN A 148 -4.20 -12.67 7.83
N ARG A 149 -5.50 -12.32 7.72
CA ARG A 149 -6.55 -13.26 7.28
C ARG A 149 -6.33 -13.80 5.87
N VAL A 150 -5.86 -12.95 4.95
CA VAL A 150 -5.55 -13.37 3.58
C VAL A 150 -4.35 -14.32 3.59
N LEU A 151 -3.27 -13.92 4.27
CA LEU A 151 -2.01 -14.67 4.36
C LEU A 151 -2.17 -16.02 5.06
N ASP A 152 -3.00 -16.11 6.10
CA ASP A 152 -3.27 -17.37 6.81
C ASP A 152 -3.92 -18.44 5.90
N ARG A 153 -4.61 -18.01 4.84
CA ARG A 153 -5.23 -18.88 3.83
C ARG A 153 -4.34 -19.15 2.63
N MET A 154 -3.22 -18.43 2.49
CA MET A 154 -2.26 -18.65 1.41
C MET A 154 -1.34 -19.82 1.73
N GLU A 155 -1.19 -20.75 0.79
CA GLU A 155 -0.15 -21.77 0.88
C GLU A 155 1.24 -21.14 0.72
N GLY A 156 2.31 -21.82 1.19
CA GLY A 156 3.70 -21.39 0.97
C GLY A 156 4.14 -20.07 1.61
N VAL A 157 3.34 -19.52 2.54
CA VAL A 157 3.72 -18.40 3.41
C VAL A 157 3.89 -18.92 4.85
N SER A 158 5.09 -18.80 5.39
CA SER A 158 5.39 -19.20 6.77
C SER A 158 4.95 -18.13 7.78
N GLU A 159 4.70 -18.54 9.03
CA GLU A 159 4.33 -17.61 10.11
C GLU A 159 5.34 -16.46 10.30
N LYS A 160 6.64 -16.75 10.12
CA LYS A 160 7.69 -15.71 10.14
C LYS A 160 7.51 -14.67 9.05
N GLN A 161 7.16 -15.10 7.83
CA GLN A 161 6.89 -14.19 6.72
C GLN A 161 5.63 -13.38 6.97
N ILE A 162 4.56 -13.99 7.51
CA ILE A 162 3.34 -13.27 7.87
C ILE A 162 3.62 -12.17 8.89
N ASN A 163 4.37 -12.48 9.95
CA ASN A 163 4.76 -11.51 10.97
C ASN A 163 5.59 -10.36 10.37
N LEU A 164 6.52 -10.66 9.46
CA LEU A 164 7.32 -9.65 8.78
C LEU A 164 6.46 -8.77 7.87
N ILE A 165 5.58 -9.34 7.06
CA ILE A 165 4.66 -8.59 6.17
C ILE A 165 3.80 -7.64 6.98
N CYS A 166 3.18 -8.13 8.05
CA CYS A 166 2.35 -7.31 8.94
C CYS A 166 3.16 -6.18 9.59
N ALA A 167 4.40 -6.46 10.02
CA ALA A 167 5.26 -5.45 10.63
C ALA A 167 5.76 -4.40 9.63
N LEU A 168 5.97 -4.78 8.36
CA LEU A 168 6.31 -3.84 7.29
C LEU A 168 5.14 -2.89 7.00
N ILE A 169 3.90 -3.39 6.98
CA ILE A 169 2.70 -2.55 6.82
C ILE A 169 2.57 -1.54 7.97
N ARG A 170 2.87 -1.95 9.21
CA ARG A 170 2.84 -1.05 10.38
C ARG A 170 4.01 -0.09 10.47
N GLY A 171 5.10 -0.33 9.74
CA GLY A 171 6.36 0.39 9.91
C GLY A 171 7.13 0.03 11.19
N ASP A 172 6.93 -1.17 11.76
CA ASP A 172 7.57 -1.63 13.00
C ASP A 172 8.43 -2.91 12.85
N ALA A 173 8.85 -3.23 11.61
CA ALA A 173 9.62 -4.43 11.27
C ALA A 173 11.09 -4.43 11.74
N SER A 174 11.59 -3.38 12.38
CA SER A 174 13.01 -3.26 12.75
C SER A 174 13.51 -4.40 13.64
N GLN A 175 12.67 -4.90 14.56
CA GLN A 175 13.02 -6.01 15.46
C GLN A 175 13.01 -7.38 14.77
N LEU A 176 12.42 -7.49 13.58
CA LEU A 176 12.30 -8.75 12.83
C LEU A 176 13.39 -8.92 11.77
N LEU A 177 14.14 -7.85 11.49
CA LEU A 177 15.16 -7.81 10.44
C LEU A 177 16.56 -7.73 11.04
N PRO A 178 17.56 -8.44 10.48
CA PRO A 178 18.95 -8.25 10.86
C PRO A 178 19.45 -6.86 10.43
N ALA A 179 20.58 -6.43 11.00
CA ALA A 179 21.13 -5.09 10.79
C ALA A 179 21.41 -4.79 9.31
N ASP A 180 21.78 -5.77 8.49
CA ASP A 180 22.04 -5.62 7.06
C ASP A 180 20.77 -5.58 6.20
N ARG A 181 19.58 -5.79 6.79
CA ARG A 181 18.26 -5.74 6.12
C ARG A 181 17.33 -4.64 6.63
N GLN A 182 17.78 -3.77 7.53
CA GLN A 182 16.97 -2.69 8.09
C GLN A 182 16.40 -1.73 7.03
N PHE A 183 17.08 -1.56 5.89
CA PHE A 183 16.61 -0.72 4.78
C PHE A 183 15.22 -1.14 4.25
N MET A 184 14.83 -2.40 4.40
CA MET A 184 13.52 -2.90 3.94
C MET A 184 12.36 -2.25 4.69
N THR A 185 12.58 -1.80 5.94
CA THR A 185 11.58 -1.09 6.73
C THR A 185 11.16 0.23 6.07
N GLN A 186 12.03 0.83 5.27
CA GLN A 186 11.81 2.13 4.65
C GLN A 186 11.08 2.06 3.31
N ILE A 187 10.94 0.86 2.72
CA ILE A 187 10.37 0.69 1.38
C ILE A 187 8.88 1.04 1.35
N VAL A 188 8.11 0.51 2.31
CA VAL A 188 6.65 0.66 2.35
C VAL A 188 6.23 1.83 3.23
N ALA A 189 6.97 2.11 4.32
CA ALA A 189 6.62 3.14 5.29
C ALA A 189 7.86 3.98 5.69
N SER A 190 8.05 5.13 5.05
CA SER A 190 9.08 6.14 5.37
C SER A 190 8.82 7.47 4.64
N ASP A 191 9.50 8.56 4.98
CA ASP A 191 9.27 9.85 4.31
C ASP A 191 9.41 9.81 2.77
N VAL A 192 10.23 8.89 2.25
CA VAL A 192 10.36 8.57 0.82
C VAL A 192 10.09 7.08 0.62
N ASP A 193 8.82 6.70 0.60
CA ASP A 193 8.36 5.32 0.40
C ASP A 193 7.59 5.15 -0.93
N VAL A 194 7.34 3.89 -1.28
CA VAL A 194 6.62 3.54 -2.52
C VAL A 194 5.15 3.94 -2.47
N ASP A 195 4.54 4.01 -1.28
CA ASP A 195 3.19 4.52 -1.06
C ASP A 195 3.12 5.99 -1.54
N ARG A 196 3.95 6.87 -0.97
CA ARG A 196 3.99 8.28 -1.35
C ARG A 196 4.41 8.49 -2.79
N CYS A 197 5.37 7.73 -3.29
CA CYS A 197 5.74 7.80 -4.71
C CYS A 197 4.58 7.45 -5.63
N ASP A 198 3.73 6.48 -5.26
CA ASP A 198 2.53 6.14 -6.03
C ASP A 198 1.45 7.20 -5.89
N TYR A 199 0.93 7.44 -4.69
CA TYR A 199 -0.29 8.24 -4.56
C TYR A 199 -0.04 9.68 -5.03
N LEU A 200 1.15 10.26 -4.81
CA LEU A 200 1.43 11.62 -5.30
C LEU A 200 1.47 11.68 -6.82
N GLN A 201 2.04 10.66 -7.47
CA GLN A 201 2.10 10.58 -8.91
C GLN A 201 0.70 10.33 -9.52
N ARG A 202 -0.07 9.45 -8.87
CA ARG A 202 -1.42 9.05 -9.28
C ARG A 202 -2.44 10.15 -9.06
N ASP A 203 -2.36 10.86 -7.94
CA ASP A 203 -3.20 12.04 -7.68
C ASP A 203 -2.87 13.17 -8.64
N ALA A 204 -1.60 13.37 -9.01
CA ALA A 204 -1.21 14.32 -10.07
C ALA A 204 -1.78 13.96 -11.43
N HIS A 205 -1.90 12.66 -11.72
CA HIS A 205 -2.55 12.19 -12.94
C HIS A 205 -4.08 12.36 -12.88
N GLY A 206 -4.71 11.98 -11.77
CA GLY A 206 -6.17 12.00 -11.60
C GLY A 206 -6.76 13.38 -11.30
N VAL A 207 -5.96 14.33 -10.82
CA VAL A 207 -6.37 15.69 -10.49
C VAL A 207 -5.49 16.72 -11.21
N PRO A 208 -5.61 16.85 -12.54
CA PRO A 208 -4.78 17.75 -13.32
C PRO A 208 -4.96 19.21 -12.87
N GLY A 209 -3.87 19.98 -12.87
CA GLY A 209 -3.86 21.40 -12.51
C GLY A 209 -3.57 21.72 -11.04
N ILE A 210 -3.45 20.70 -10.17
CA ILE A 210 -2.98 20.89 -8.79
C ILE A 210 -1.46 21.04 -8.78
N ILE A 211 -0.75 20.00 -9.19
CA ILE A 211 0.69 20.01 -9.39
C ILE A 211 1.02 18.96 -10.46
N GLN A 212 2.00 19.26 -11.30
CA GLN A 212 2.56 18.30 -12.25
C GLN A 212 4.02 18.09 -11.85
N PRO A 213 4.37 16.91 -11.31
CA PRO A 213 5.76 16.59 -11.02
C PRO A 213 6.64 16.76 -12.27
N SER A 214 7.81 17.37 -12.09
CA SER A 214 8.78 17.61 -13.17
C SER A 214 9.29 16.31 -13.78
N GLN A 215 9.38 15.26 -12.96
CA GLN A 215 9.72 13.90 -13.35
C GLN A 215 8.90 12.90 -12.53
N PRO A 216 8.75 11.66 -13.01
CA PRO A 216 8.16 10.59 -12.21
C PRO A 216 8.97 10.33 -10.92
N PHE A 217 8.33 10.27 -9.76
CA PHE A 217 9.04 10.05 -8.48
C PHE A 217 9.84 8.75 -8.44
N ARG A 218 9.45 7.72 -9.21
CA ARG A 218 10.20 6.47 -9.37
C ARG A 218 11.65 6.67 -9.86
N ARG A 219 11.98 7.81 -10.46
CA ARG A 219 13.34 8.18 -10.88
C ARG A 219 14.32 8.23 -9.70
N LEU A 220 13.83 8.50 -8.48
CA LEU A 220 14.61 8.43 -7.25
C LEU A 220 15.27 7.06 -7.03
N PHE A 221 14.71 5.99 -7.60
CA PHE A 221 15.19 4.63 -7.38
C PHE A 221 16.45 4.33 -8.20
N GLU A 222 16.68 4.99 -9.34
CA GLU A 222 17.79 4.66 -10.26
C GLU A 222 19.18 4.80 -9.63
N ARG A 223 19.30 5.67 -8.61
CA ARG A 223 20.57 5.97 -7.93
C ARG A 223 20.51 5.70 -6.43
N VAL A 224 19.45 5.04 -5.97
CA VAL A 224 19.32 4.64 -4.57
C VAL A 224 20.40 3.63 -4.20
N ARG A 225 20.93 3.72 -2.99
CA ARG A 225 21.92 2.78 -2.45
C ARG A 225 21.53 2.38 -1.04
N VAL A 226 22.03 1.24 -0.60
CA VAL A 226 21.95 0.83 0.81
C VAL A 226 23.26 1.16 1.49
N VAL A 227 23.19 1.92 2.58
CA VAL A 227 24.36 2.34 3.37
C VAL A 227 24.24 1.82 4.79
N SER A 228 25.36 1.47 5.42
CA SER A 228 25.37 1.07 6.83
C SER A 228 25.57 2.29 7.72
N VAL A 229 24.59 2.58 8.58
CA VAL A 229 24.61 3.68 9.55
C VAL A 229 24.94 3.13 10.94
N GLN A 230 25.97 3.68 11.58
CA GLN A 230 26.38 3.26 12.92
C GLN A 230 25.22 3.40 13.92
N GLY A 231 24.89 2.30 14.60
CA GLY A 231 23.82 2.25 15.60
C GLY A 231 22.39 2.10 15.06
N LYS A 232 22.19 2.13 13.73
CA LYS A 232 20.85 1.97 13.10
C LYS A 232 20.75 0.80 12.12
N GLY A 233 21.88 0.27 11.64
CA GLY A 233 21.90 -0.77 10.62
C GLY A 233 21.90 -0.20 9.21
N SER A 234 21.41 -0.95 8.24
CA SER A 234 21.34 -0.52 6.85
C SER A 234 20.16 0.42 6.58
N GLU A 235 20.38 1.48 5.80
CA GLU A 235 19.35 2.45 5.41
C GLU A 235 19.39 2.70 3.89
N LEU A 236 18.25 3.06 3.31
CA LEU A 236 18.16 3.62 1.96
C LEU A 236 18.75 5.03 1.93
N ALA A 237 19.68 5.26 1.02
CA ALA A 237 20.26 6.57 0.74
C ALA A 237 20.00 6.95 -0.72
N TYR A 238 19.55 8.19 -0.91
CA TYR A 238 19.33 8.78 -2.23
C TYR A 238 20.53 9.64 -2.63
N HIS A 239 20.82 9.71 -3.92
CA HIS A 239 21.94 10.51 -4.39
C HIS A 239 21.65 12.00 -4.20
N TRP A 240 22.66 12.80 -3.83
CA TRP A 240 22.46 14.22 -3.49
C TRP A 240 21.87 15.04 -4.66
N GLU A 241 22.22 14.70 -5.91
CA GLU A 241 21.65 15.34 -7.12
C GLU A 241 20.16 15.07 -7.30
N ASP A 242 19.59 14.08 -6.62
CA ASP A 242 18.16 13.77 -6.65
C ASP A 242 17.38 14.56 -5.59
N TYR A 243 18.07 15.35 -4.74
CA TYR A 243 17.45 16.24 -3.75
C TYR A 243 16.33 17.12 -4.32
N PRO A 244 16.44 17.72 -5.52
CA PRO A 244 15.34 18.49 -6.10
C PRO A 244 14.04 17.69 -6.26
N LEU A 245 14.13 16.40 -6.62
CA LEU A 245 12.96 15.55 -6.80
C LEU A 245 12.37 15.11 -5.46
N VAL A 246 13.20 14.87 -4.44
CA VAL A 246 12.73 14.64 -3.05
C VAL A 246 12.02 15.90 -2.51
N TYR A 247 12.59 17.07 -2.74
CA TYR A 247 11.96 18.35 -2.36
C TYR A 247 10.63 18.56 -3.10
N GLU A 248 10.59 18.24 -4.39
CA GLU A 248 9.37 18.31 -5.18
C GLU A 248 8.28 17.36 -4.66
N MET A 249 8.65 16.15 -4.21
CA MET A 249 7.73 15.21 -3.57
C MET A 249 7.08 15.80 -2.31
N ALA A 250 7.88 16.46 -1.45
CA ALA A 250 7.36 17.16 -0.27
C ALA A 250 6.44 18.33 -0.66
N CYS A 251 6.82 19.12 -1.68
CA CYS A 251 6.00 20.19 -2.23
C CYS A 251 4.68 19.66 -2.82
N ALA A 252 4.70 18.53 -3.53
CA ALA A 252 3.52 17.89 -4.09
C ALA A 252 2.56 17.48 -2.97
N ARG A 253 3.07 16.82 -1.92
CA ARG A 253 2.29 16.46 -0.75
C ARG A 253 1.61 17.66 -0.11
N GLN A 254 2.37 18.73 0.15
CA GLN A 254 1.82 19.95 0.73
C GLN A 254 0.78 20.61 -0.19
N THR A 255 1.02 20.60 -1.50
CA THR A 255 0.13 21.21 -2.49
C THR A 255 -1.19 20.44 -2.59
N PHE A 256 -1.15 19.11 -2.64
CA PHE A 256 -2.36 18.28 -2.59
C PHE A 256 -3.14 18.47 -1.29
N HIS A 257 -2.44 18.50 -0.16
CA HIS A 257 -3.09 18.70 1.13
C HIS A 257 -3.87 20.02 1.16
N ARG A 258 -3.27 21.12 0.70
CA ARG A 258 -3.94 22.44 0.71
C ARG A 258 -4.98 22.63 -0.39
N ARG A 259 -4.72 22.14 -1.60
CA ARG A 259 -5.53 22.47 -2.79
C ARG A 259 -6.54 21.39 -3.16
N CYS A 260 -6.35 20.16 -2.71
CA CYS A 260 -7.25 19.03 -3.00
C CYS A 260 -7.88 18.48 -1.74
N TYR A 261 -7.09 17.88 -0.84
CA TYR A 261 -7.61 17.13 0.31
C TYR A 261 -8.37 18.04 1.30
N GLN A 262 -7.86 19.25 1.55
CA GLN A 262 -8.53 20.25 2.40
C GLN A 262 -9.30 21.30 1.61
N HIS A 263 -9.62 21.03 0.34
CA HIS A 263 -10.39 21.99 -0.45
C HIS A 263 -11.78 22.21 0.20
N PRO A 264 -12.23 23.46 0.44
CA PRO A 264 -13.46 23.71 1.21
C PRO A 264 -14.70 23.01 0.67
N LYS A 265 -14.84 22.91 -0.66
CA LYS A 265 -15.96 22.17 -1.29
C LYS A 265 -15.85 20.65 -1.10
N VAL A 266 -14.64 20.10 -1.02
CA VAL A 266 -14.43 18.67 -0.74
C VAL A 266 -14.80 18.39 0.69
N LEU A 267 -14.34 19.23 1.63
CA LEU A 267 -14.72 19.12 3.04
C LEU A 267 -16.24 19.27 3.25
N GLY A 268 -16.88 20.18 2.53
CA GLY A 268 -18.34 20.30 2.54
C GLY A 268 -19.04 19.02 2.04
N ALA A 269 -18.55 18.43 0.95
CA ALA A 269 -19.06 17.16 0.45
C ALA A 269 -18.82 15.99 1.42
N GLU A 270 -17.68 15.97 2.13
CA GLU A 270 -17.40 14.99 3.18
C GLU A 270 -18.41 15.08 4.32
N LEU A 271 -18.70 16.29 4.81
CA LEU A 271 -19.68 16.51 5.88
C LEU A 271 -21.08 16.07 5.45
N MET A 272 -21.50 16.42 4.23
CA MET A 272 -22.79 15.97 3.69
C MET A 272 -22.86 14.44 3.58
N MET A 273 -21.75 13.79 3.19
CA MET A 273 -21.70 12.33 3.13
C MET A 273 -21.74 11.70 4.53
N LEU A 274 -21.08 12.30 5.52
CA LEU A 274 -21.21 11.87 6.92
C LEU A 274 -22.65 11.97 7.39
N ASP A 275 -23.34 13.08 7.15
CA ASP A 275 -24.76 13.24 7.49
C ASP A 275 -25.61 12.11 6.89
N VAL A 276 -25.38 11.77 5.61
CA VAL A 276 -26.06 10.64 4.95
C VAL A 276 -25.73 9.31 5.63
N MET A 277 -24.48 9.06 6.00
CA MET A 277 -24.07 7.84 6.71
C MET A 277 -24.72 7.74 8.10
N HIS A 278 -24.81 8.84 8.85
CA HIS A 278 -25.48 8.88 10.15
C HIS A 278 -26.99 8.66 10.02
N GLU A 279 -27.64 9.28 9.05
CA GLU A 279 -29.07 9.05 8.79
C GLU A 279 -29.35 7.61 8.37
N ALA A 280 -28.50 7.02 7.53
CA ALA A 280 -28.62 5.61 7.16
C ALA A 280 -28.51 4.69 8.40
N GLU A 281 -27.54 4.91 9.28
CA GLU A 281 -27.39 4.13 10.52
C GLU A 281 -28.60 4.31 11.46
N ARG A 282 -29.10 5.55 11.62
CA ARG A 282 -30.31 5.86 12.41
C ARG A 282 -31.57 5.19 11.85
N ALA A 283 -31.69 5.12 10.53
CA ALA A 283 -32.78 4.41 9.86
C ALA A 283 -32.67 2.88 9.99
N GLY A 284 -31.62 2.37 10.65
CA GLY A 284 -31.37 0.95 10.81
C GLY A 284 -30.89 0.30 9.51
N PHE A 285 -30.25 1.06 8.62
CA PHE A 285 -29.59 0.48 7.46
C PHE A 285 -28.56 -0.53 7.97
N ARG A 286 -28.74 -1.79 7.59
CA ARG A 286 -27.78 -2.85 7.84
C ARG A 286 -27.21 -3.25 6.50
N PHE A 287 -25.89 -3.36 6.41
CA PHE A 287 -25.25 -4.08 5.32
C PHE A 287 -25.73 -5.53 5.40
N ALA A 288 -26.76 -5.87 4.60
CA ALA A 288 -27.15 -7.25 4.41
C ALA A 288 -25.96 -7.97 3.74
N ARG A 289 -25.55 -9.08 4.34
CA ARG A 289 -24.44 -9.91 3.86
C ARG A 289 -24.69 -10.43 2.45
#